data_AF-A0A381VXA0-F1
#
_entry.id   AF-A0A381VXA0-F1
#
_cell.length_a   1.000
_cell.length_b   1.000
_cell.length_c   1.000
_cell.angle_alpha   90.00
_cell.angle_beta   90.00
_cell.angle_gamma   90.00
#
_symmetry.space_group_name_H-M   'P 1'
#
loop_
_entity.id
_entity.type
_entity.pdbx_description
1 polymer ?
#
loop_
_entity_poly.entity_id
_entity_poly.type
_entity_poly.pdbx_seq_one_letter_code
_entity_poly.pdbx_strand_id
1 'polypeptide(L)'
;MTLERIILAIYLLACMFIGLIVSKRALVSDDDYWVGGRRIGISMNALAIMAALASGGSIIGVMGLAYSNGIPFALSLFSGAVIGFPLASILVANPLRNFGKYTITDFLVFRFPHPIIRIGVPVIIVFSFTIYIIAQLKAAGITAESLLGFPYHQGVILFTVVFIIYVSFGGMLAVTWTDMFQGALMVVIVLGTAFYLTLNNDLTVAPLIEATNRSSNLGLLKQQSITSYIGSFVIWAAAISVVPHIVMRIYSSKDSYSAKLSLNVAILLYSVMILSSLLIIVPMGKILFPGLDDADMVFLRVVESSFPPLVRGLAVAAVIAAVMSTTDALLLACSSAVAHDLLGYFLPNLKERVKSRIRVYSTWLIGLLAMAFAFNPPALITIFYSSAIGILCAGLFVPTIAGIWWKQANTTAGICAFLFGIATYIIIQFFPGAPPLSAILIALPASVVGLILGNQFGGRVSDSIIESMSKLHV
;
A
#
# COMPACT_ATOMS: atom_id res chain seq x y z
N MET A 1 25.30 -19.66 11.94
CA MET A 1 24.09 -18.84 11.73
C MET A 1 23.01 -19.37 12.64
N THR A 2 22.26 -18.51 13.32
CA THR A 2 21.04 -18.95 14.04
C THR A 2 20.04 -19.52 13.02
N LEU A 3 19.19 -20.46 13.46
CA LEU A 3 18.25 -21.15 12.57
C LEU A 3 17.33 -20.17 11.83
N GLU A 4 16.94 -19.08 12.51
CA GLU A 4 16.14 -17.99 11.98
C GLU A 4 16.79 -17.34 10.75
N ARG A 5 18.10 -17.10 10.80
CA ARG A 5 18.85 -16.52 9.67
C ARG A 5 18.90 -17.47 8.47
N ILE A 6 18.98 -18.78 8.71
CA ILE A 6 18.99 -19.79 7.64
C ILE A 6 17.62 -19.83 6.96
N ILE A 7 16.54 -19.85 7.74
CA ILE A 7 15.16 -19.83 7.21
C ILE A 7 14.92 -18.57 6.37
N LEU A 8 15.34 -17.41 6.87
CA LEU A 8 15.24 -16.17 6.11
C LEU A 8 16.04 -16.24 4.81
N ALA A 9 17.27 -16.76 4.84
CA ALA A 9 18.09 -16.89 3.63
C ALA A 9 17.42 -17.81 2.60
N ILE A 10 16.85 -18.94 3.02
CA ILE A 10 16.08 -19.85 2.15
C ILE A 10 14.88 -19.12 1.55
N TYR A 11 14.13 -18.36 2.36
CA TYR A 11 12.99 -17.56 1.90
C TYR A 11 13.42 -16.53 0.84
N LEU A 12 14.46 -15.74 1.10
CA LEU A 12 14.96 -14.72 0.17
C LEU A 12 15.43 -15.35 -1.15
N LEU A 13 16.16 -16.47 -1.08
CA LEU A 13 16.60 -17.21 -2.26
C LEU A 13 15.42 -17.77 -3.05
N ALA A 14 14.38 -18.27 -2.38
CA ALA A 14 13.15 -18.74 -3.05
C ALA A 14 12.45 -17.60 -3.79
N CYS A 15 12.30 -16.43 -3.17
CA CYS A 15 11.73 -15.24 -3.82
C CYS A 15 12.56 -14.80 -5.04
N MET A 16 13.89 -14.70 -4.90
CA MET A 16 14.78 -14.38 -6.01
C MET A 16 14.66 -15.40 -7.15
N PHE A 17 14.63 -16.69 -6.83
CA PHE A 17 14.50 -17.76 -7.81
C PHE A 17 13.18 -17.69 -8.59
N ILE A 18 12.06 -17.48 -7.88
CA ILE A 18 10.74 -17.29 -8.49
C ILE A 18 10.78 -16.09 -9.45
N GLY A 19 11.30 -14.94 -9.02
CA GLY A 19 11.36 -13.76 -9.88
C GLY A 19 12.29 -13.93 -11.09
N LEU A 20 13.43 -14.61 -10.95
CA LEU A 20 14.37 -14.85 -12.05
C LEU A 20 13.82 -15.79 -13.13
N ILE A 21 13.03 -16.80 -12.74
CA ILE A 21 12.38 -17.68 -13.71
C ILE A 21 11.32 -16.91 -14.50
N VAL A 22 10.58 -16.07 -13.80
CA VAL A 22 9.40 -15.40 -14.33
C VAL A 22 9.77 -14.14 -15.14
N SER A 23 10.82 -13.43 -14.76
CA SER A 23 11.31 -12.21 -15.42
C SER A 23 11.66 -12.42 -16.89
N LYS A 24 12.11 -13.62 -17.26
CA LYS A 24 12.39 -13.99 -18.66
C LYS A 24 11.17 -13.83 -19.58
N ARG A 25 9.95 -13.88 -19.03
CA ARG A 25 8.69 -13.67 -19.75
C ARG A 25 8.17 -12.22 -19.67
N ALA A 26 8.68 -11.42 -18.73
CA ALA A 26 8.19 -10.06 -18.46
C ALA A 26 8.88 -8.97 -19.31
N LEU A 27 9.98 -9.29 -20.00
CA LEU A 27 10.81 -8.32 -20.73
C LEU A 27 10.51 -8.23 -22.23
N VAL A 28 9.39 -8.82 -22.69
CA VAL A 28 9.06 -8.91 -24.13
C VAL A 28 8.39 -7.63 -24.65
N SER A 29 7.54 -7.00 -23.84
CA SER A 29 6.78 -5.80 -24.22
C SER A 29 6.46 -4.91 -23.02
N ASP A 30 6.05 -3.67 -23.26
CA ASP A 30 5.55 -2.76 -22.20
C ASP A 30 4.30 -3.35 -21.51
N ASP A 31 3.43 -4.06 -22.23
CA ASP A 31 2.24 -4.71 -21.65
C ASP A 31 2.62 -5.91 -20.76
N ASP A 32 3.62 -6.70 -21.15
CA ASP A 32 4.16 -7.77 -20.30
C ASP A 32 4.84 -7.21 -19.04
N TYR A 33 5.56 -6.10 -19.16
CA TYR A 33 6.29 -5.53 -18.04
C TYR A 33 5.38 -4.81 -17.03
N TRP A 34 4.49 -3.93 -17.49
CA TRP A 34 3.69 -3.09 -16.59
C TRP A 34 2.43 -3.78 -16.08
N VAL A 35 1.82 -4.65 -16.89
CA VAL A 35 0.52 -5.27 -16.56
C VAL A 35 0.52 -6.80 -16.74
N GLY A 36 1.69 -7.41 -16.93
CA GLY A 36 1.83 -8.86 -16.97
C GLY A 36 1.14 -9.54 -18.15
N GLY A 37 0.90 -8.82 -19.25
CA GLY A 37 0.18 -9.35 -20.41
C GLY A 37 -1.31 -9.55 -20.17
N ARG A 38 -1.88 -8.91 -19.13
CA ARG A 38 -3.33 -8.90 -18.81
C ARG A 38 -3.95 -10.30 -18.77
N ARG A 39 -3.26 -11.24 -18.14
CA ARG A 39 -3.66 -12.66 -18.06
C ARG A 39 -3.75 -13.18 -16.64
N ILE A 40 -3.65 -12.30 -15.65
CA ILE A 40 -3.62 -12.72 -14.24
C ILE A 40 -5.04 -13.11 -13.82
N GLY A 41 -5.18 -14.36 -13.37
CA GLY A 41 -6.42 -14.92 -12.87
C GLY A 41 -6.78 -14.45 -11.46
N ILE A 42 -8.02 -14.74 -11.05
CA ILE A 42 -8.62 -14.22 -9.82
C ILE A 42 -7.82 -14.60 -8.57
N SER A 43 -7.54 -15.88 -8.35
CA SER A 43 -6.91 -16.34 -7.10
C SER A 43 -5.49 -15.79 -6.94
N MET A 44 -4.72 -15.80 -8.03
CA MET A 44 -3.36 -15.27 -8.05
C MET A 44 -3.36 -13.76 -7.81
N ASN A 45 -4.23 -13.01 -8.49
CA ASN A 45 -4.30 -11.56 -8.31
C ASN A 45 -4.84 -11.18 -6.93
N ALA A 46 -5.81 -11.92 -6.38
CA ALA A 46 -6.35 -11.67 -5.05
C ALA A 46 -5.30 -11.86 -3.95
N LEU A 47 -4.53 -12.95 -3.99
CA LEU A 47 -3.42 -13.16 -3.06
C LEU A 47 -2.34 -12.10 -3.26
N ALA A 48 -2.04 -11.71 -4.50
CA ALA A 48 -1.04 -10.69 -4.75
C ALA A 48 -1.47 -9.29 -4.26
N ILE A 49 -2.73 -8.91 -4.48
CA ILE A 49 -3.32 -7.68 -3.95
C ILE A 49 -3.31 -7.71 -2.42
N MET A 50 -3.72 -8.83 -1.81
CA MET A 50 -3.69 -9.00 -0.35
C MET A 50 -2.27 -8.88 0.19
N ALA A 51 -1.28 -9.51 -0.43
CA ALA A 51 0.13 -9.42 -0.04
C ALA A 51 0.68 -8.00 -0.20
N ALA A 52 0.35 -7.29 -1.28
CA ALA A 52 0.77 -5.91 -1.48
C ALA A 52 0.15 -4.94 -0.44
N LEU A 53 -1.04 -5.27 0.10
CA LEU A 53 -1.69 -4.52 1.19
C LEU A 53 -1.22 -4.91 2.58
N ALA A 54 -0.94 -6.20 2.77
CA ALA A 54 -0.32 -6.76 3.96
C ALA A 54 1.14 -6.32 3.99
N SER A 55 1.31 -5.03 4.27
CA SER A 55 2.59 -4.37 4.33
C SER A 55 3.25 -4.59 5.68
N GLY A 56 4.54 -4.27 5.80
CA GLY A 56 5.19 -4.11 7.10
C GLY A 56 4.46 -3.07 7.97
N GLY A 57 3.91 -2.02 7.36
CA GLY A 57 3.03 -1.05 8.04
C GLY A 57 1.73 -1.67 8.58
N SER A 58 1.25 -2.76 7.98
CA SER A 58 0.01 -3.44 8.39
C SER A 58 0.26 -4.53 9.44
N ILE A 59 1.25 -5.39 9.22
CA ILE A 59 1.56 -6.49 10.16
C ILE A 59 2.24 -5.96 11.42
N ILE A 60 3.18 -5.02 11.29
CA ILE A 60 3.85 -4.41 12.44
C ILE A 60 3.12 -3.13 12.85
N GLY A 61 2.97 -2.19 11.93
CA GLY A 61 2.53 -0.83 12.28
C GLY A 61 1.10 -0.72 12.79
N VAL A 62 0.12 -1.45 12.20
CA VAL A 62 -1.27 -1.43 12.69
C VAL A 62 -1.39 -2.11 14.05
N MET A 63 -0.60 -3.15 14.31
CA MET A 63 -0.53 -3.78 15.64
C MET A 63 0.09 -2.84 16.68
N GLY A 64 1.18 -2.14 16.33
CA GLY A 64 1.79 -1.12 17.20
C GLY A 64 0.85 0.06 17.45
N LEU A 65 0.13 0.50 16.42
CA LEU A 65 -0.89 1.54 16.55
C LEU A 65 -2.01 1.11 17.50
N ALA A 66 -2.49 -0.13 17.41
CA ALA A 66 -3.49 -0.67 18.33
C ALA A 66 -2.96 -0.77 19.76
N TYR A 67 -1.72 -1.20 19.93
CA TYR A 67 -1.07 -1.32 21.23
C TYR A 67 -0.92 0.04 21.94
N SER A 68 -0.59 1.10 21.19
CA SER A 68 -0.34 2.45 21.70
C SER A 68 -1.60 3.32 21.79
N ASN A 69 -2.44 3.32 20.75
CA ASN A 69 -3.59 4.23 20.61
C ASN A 69 -4.94 3.51 20.72
N GLY A 70 -4.94 2.24 21.08
CA GLY A 70 -6.15 1.44 21.26
C GLY A 70 -6.62 0.77 19.97
N ILE A 71 -7.26 -0.38 20.15
CA ILE A 71 -7.84 -1.19 19.07
C ILE A 71 -8.87 -0.38 18.25
N PRO A 72 -9.75 0.45 18.85
CA PRO A 72 -10.69 1.24 18.06
C PRO A 72 -10.02 2.15 17.03
N PHE A 73 -8.83 2.71 17.33
CA PHE A 73 -8.15 3.59 16.39
C PHE A 73 -7.55 2.80 15.24
N ALA A 74 -6.92 1.65 15.50
CA ALA A 74 -6.47 0.74 14.45
C ALA A 74 -7.63 0.23 13.58
N LEU A 75 -8.78 -0.10 14.19
CA LEU A 75 -9.97 -0.53 13.48
C LEU A 75 -10.56 0.56 12.59
N SER A 76 -10.47 1.85 12.95
CA SER A 76 -10.94 2.94 12.09
C SER A 76 -10.21 2.99 10.75
N LEU A 77 -8.89 2.84 10.77
CA LEU A 77 -8.07 2.75 9.56
C LEU A 77 -8.39 1.49 8.75
N PHE A 78 -8.45 0.35 9.43
CA PHE A 78 -8.68 -0.94 8.80
C PHE A 78 -10.09 -1.03 8.18
N SER A 79 -11.13 -0.58 8.87
CA SER A 79 -12.50 -0.55 8.34
C SER A 79 -12.62 0.36 7.11
N GLY A 80 -11.84 1.45 7.05
CA GLY A 80 -11.70 2.26 5.84
C GLY A 80 -11.23 1.43 4.66
N ALA A 81 -10.15 0.66 4.83
CA ALA A 81 -9.68 -0.26 3.79
C ALA A 81 -10.74 -1.32 3.43
N VAL A 82 -11.43 -1.92 4.42
CA VAL A 82 -12.50 -2.91 4.19
C VAL A 82 -13.59 -2.39 3.26
N ILE A 83 -14.02 -1.14 3.45
CA ILE A 83 -15.02 -0.49 2.60
C ILE A 83 -14.42 -0.01 1.26
N GLY A 84 -13.16 0.43 1.27
CA GLY A 84 -12.48 0.94 0.09
C GLY A 84 -12.34 -0.09 -1.04
N PHE A 85 -12.23 -1.37 -0.73
CA PHE A 85 -12.12 -2.43 -1.75
C PHE A 85 -13.41 -2.66 -2.55
N PRO A 86 -14.57 -2.92 -1.91
CA PRO A 86 -15.85 -2.93 -2.60
C PRO A 86 -16.13 -1.61 -3.34
N LEU A 87 -15.78 -0.47 -2.73
CA LEU A 87 -15.91 0.84 -3.38
C LEU A 87 -15.09 0.91 -4.67
N ALA A 88 -13.81 0.52 -4.64
CA ALA A 88 -12.96 0.48 -5.82
C ALA A 88 -13.46 -0.53 -6.87
N SER A 89 -13.93 -1.70 -6.42
CA SER A 89 -14.53 -2.72 -7.28
C SER A 89 -15.74 -2.17 -8.05
N ILE A 90 -16.59 -1.37 -7.40
CA ILE A 90 -17.77 -0.77 -8.04
C ILE A 90 -17.39 0.42 -8.92
N LEU A 91 -16.59 1.35 -8.38
CA LEU A 91 -16.36 2.66 -8.99
C LEU A 91 -15.29 2.64 -10.10
N VAL A 92 -14.24 1.85 -9.98
CA VAL A 92 -13.06 1.98 -10.86
C VAL A 92 -12.64 0.68 -11.54
N ALA A 93 -12.95 -0.49 -10.99
CA ALA A 93 -12.41 -1.75 -11.53
C ALA A 93 -12.84 -2.04 -12.97
N ASN A 94 -14.13 -1.91 -13.30
CA ASN A 94 -14.59 -2.13 -14.68
C ASN A 94 -14.08 -1.03 -15.64
N PRO A 95 -14.31 0.27 -15.37
CA PRO A 95 -13.94 1.31 -16.31
C PRO A 95 -12.43 1.37 -16.57
N LEU A 96 -11.60 1.22 -15.52
CA LEU A 96 -10.15 1.21 -15.70
C LEU A 96 -9.70 -0.07 -16.40
N ARG A 97 -10.24 -1.25 -16.06
CA ARG A 97 -9.85 -2.47 -16.77
C ARG A 97 -10.17 -2.39 -18.27
N ASN A 98 -11.32 -1.83 -18.63
CA ASN A 98 -11.74 -1.61 -20.02
C ASN A 98 -10.92 -0.52 -20.73
N PHE A 99 -10.41 0.48 -20.00
CA PHE A 99 -9.57 1.54 -20.57
C PHE A 99 -8.24 1.01 -21.15
N GLY A 100 -7.72 -0.10 -20.61
CA GLY A 100 -6.67 -0.85 -21.30
C GLY A 100 -5.29 -0.15 -21.35
N LYS A 101 -5.00 0.78 -20.43
CA LYS A 101 -3.67 1.41 -20.26
C LYS A 101 -2.91 0.84 -19.06
N TYR A 102 -1.84 1.50 -18.60
CA TYR A 102 -0.92 0.95 -17.60
C TYR A 102 -1.03 1.65 -16.25
N THR A 103 -1.20 2.98 -16.25
CA THR A 103 -1.16 3.80 -15.03
C THR A 103 -2.44 4.58 -14.81
N ILE A 104 -2.66 5.02 -13.57
CA ILE A 104 -3.72 5.99 -13.27
C ILE A 104 -3.44 7.35 -13.96
N THR A 105 -2.17 7.69 -14.16
CA THR A 105 -1.76 8.88 -14.90
C THR A 105 -2.22 8.81 -16.35
N ASP A 106 -2.09 7.65 -17.02
CA ASP A 106 -2.59 7.45 -18.39
C ASP A 106 -4.09 7.83 -18.48
N PHE A 107 -4.89 7.36 -17.51
CA PHE A 107 -6.32 7.66 -17.44
C PHE A 107 -6.59 9.15 -17.21
N LEU A 108 -5.95 9.75 -16.21
CA LEU A 108 -6.19 11.16 -15.86
C LEU A 108 -5.71 12.12 -16.95
N VAL A 109 -4.60 11.82 -17.63
CA VAL A 109 -4.12 12.62 -18.76
C VAL A 109 -5.03 12.49 -19.97
N PHE A 110 -5.52 11.28 -20.25
CA PHE A 110 -6.51 11.09 -21.31
C PHE A 110 -7.79 11.90 -21.02
N ARG A 111 -8.25 11.86 -19.76
CA ARG A 111 -9.49 12.51 -19.35
C ARG A 111 -9.38 14.04 -19.21
N PHE A 112 -8.24 14.52 -18.75
CA PHE A 112 -7.92 15.92 -18.49
C PHE A 112 -6.55 16.25 -19.12
N PRO A 113 -6.50 16.42 -20.46
CA PRO A 113 -5.25 16.59 -21.20
C PRO A 113 -4.58 17.92 -20.89
N HIS A 114 -3.71 17.94 -19.88
CA HIS A 114 -2.95 19.13 -19.48
C HIS A 114 -1.59 18.78 -18.84
N PRO A 115 -0.53 19.58 -19.06
CA PRO A 115 0.79 19.36 -18.47
C PRO A 115 0.80 19.26 -16.94
N ILE A 116 -0.06 20.03 -16.26
CA ILE A 116 -0.19 19.97 -14.78
C ILE A 116 -0.57 18.56 -14.32
N ILE A 117 -1.50 17.90 -14.99
CA ILE A 117 -1.89 16.52 -14.66
C ILE A 117 -0.77 15.55 -15.07
N ARG A 118 -0.21 15.74 -16.27
CA ARG A 118 0.85 14.88 -16.82
C ARG A 118 2.11 14.82 -15.94
N ILE A 119 2.47 15.94 -15.31
CA ILE A 119 3.66 16.06 -14.46
C ILE A 119 3.29 15.89 -12.98
N GLY A 120 2.22 16.54 -12.54
CA GLY A 120 1.83 16.58 -11.13
C GLY A 120 1.44 15.21 -10.57
N VAL A 121 0.70 14.39 -11.33
CA VAL A 121 0.25 13.07 -10.88
C VAL A 121 1.44 12.13 -10.61
N PRO A 122 2.39 11.93 -11.54
CA PRO A 122 3.58 11.12 -11.25
C PRO A 122 4.45 11.66 -10.12
N VAL A 123 4.61 12.98 -10.02
CA VAL A 123 5.40 13.61 -8.95
C VAL A 123 4.80 13.30 -7.58
N ILE A 124 3.47 13.43 -7.42
CA ILE A 124 2.84 13.11 -6.14
C ILE A 124 2.86 11.61 -5.85
N ILE A 125 2.77 10.74 -6.88
CA ILE A 125 2.92 9.30 -6.72
C ILE A 125 4.31 8.97 -6.16
N VAL A 126 5.38 9.46 -6.81
CA VAL A 126 6.77 9.20 -6.37
C VAL A 126 6.99 9.74 -4.96
N PHE A 127 6.53 10.96 -4.67
CA PHE A 127 6.65 11.55 -3.34
C PHE A 127 5.96 10.70 -2.26
N SER A 128 4.67 10.40 -2.43
CA SER A 128 3.90 9.65 -1.43
C SER A 128 4.38 8.21 -1.27
N PHE A 129 4.78 7.55 -2.36
CA PHE A 129 5.25 6.17 -2.30
C PHE A 129 6.68 6.07 -1.77
N THR A 130 7.54 7.06 -1.97
CA THR A 130 8.85 7.10 -1.29
C THR A 130 8.67 7.12 0.22
N ILE A 131 7.74 7.95 0.73
CA ILE A 131 7.39 7.96 2.15
C ILE A 131 6.86 6.61 2.62
N TYR A 132 6.02 5.96 1.82
CA TYR A 132 5.50 4.64 2.17
C TYR A 132 6.59 3.56 2.14
N ILE A 133 7.60 3.66 1.26
CA ILE A 133 8.75 2.75 1.25
C ILE A 133 9.59 2.94 2.53
N ILE A 134 9.84 4.17 2.99
CA ILE A 134 10.56 4.45 4.26
C ILE A 134 9.92 3.66 5.42
N ALA A 135 8.58 3.67 5.48
CA ALA A 135 7.81 2.90 6.45
C ALA A 135 8.08 1.39 6.38
N GLN A 136 8.20 0.82 5.17
CA GLN A 136 8.55 -0.59 4.99
C GLN A 136 9.98 -0.89 5.47
N LEU A 137 10.93 0.01 5.19
CA LEU A 137 12.32 -0.16 5.61
C LEU A 137 12.48 -0.12 7.13
N LYS A 138 11.72 0.74 7.82
CA LYS A 138 11.71 0.72 9.30
C LYS A 138 11.21 -0.63 9.82
N ALA A 139 10.12 -1.16 9.29
CA ALA A 139 9.61 -2.47 9.68
C ALA A 139 10.65 -3.58 9.42
N ALA A 140 11.37 -3.54 8.30
CA ALA A 140 12.45 -4.47 7.98
C ALA A 140 13.61 -4.37 8.99
N GLY A 141 14.04 -3.14 9.31
CA GLY A 141 15.13 -2.88 10.26
C GLY A 141 14.83 -3.35 11.67
N ILE A 142 13.63 -3.06 12.19
CA ILE A 142 13.19 -3.52 13.52
C ILE A 142 13.12 -5.05 13.58
N THR A 143 12.65 -5.69 12.51
CA THR A 143 12.60 -7.15 12.40
C THR A 143 14.00 -7.75 12.41
N ALA A 144 14.95 -7.12 11.72
CA ALA A 144 16.34 -7.54 11.72
C ALA A 144 16.98 -7.44 13.10
N GLU A 145 16.70 -6.35 13.82
CA GLU A 145 17.27 -6.08 15.14
C GLU A 145 16.73 -7.03 16.20
N SER A 146 15.42 -7.14 16.29
CA SER A 146 14.76 -7.94 17.34
C SER A 146 14.96 -9.45 17.18
N LEU A 147 14.81 -10.00 15.97
CA LEU A 147 14.76 -11.46 15.79
C LEU A 147 15.98 -12.06 15.10
N LEU A 148 16.77 -11.25 14.39
CA LEU A 148 18.02 -11.73 13.74
C LEU A 148 19.27 -11.27 14.47
N GLY A 149 19.18 -10.30 15.38
CA GLY A 149 20.30 -9.72 16.12
C GLY A 149 21.25 -8.90 15.23
N PHE A 150 20.76 -8.36 14.11
CA PHE A 150 21.53 -7.41 13.31
C PHE A 150 21.26 -5.98 13.79
N PRO A 151 22.27 -5.10 13.89
CA PRO A 151 22.02 -3.68 14.14
C PRO A 151 21.00 -3.11 13.14
N TYR A 152 20.07 -2.29 13.61
CA TYR A 152 18.98 -1.71 12.80
C TYR A 152 19.44 -1.24 11.40
N HIS A 153 20.48 -0.40 11.34
CA HIS A 153 21.00 0.13 10.08
C HIS A 153 21.51 -0.95 9.11
N GLN A 154 22.14 -2.01 9.63
CA GLN A 154 22.60 -3.13 8.80
C GLN A 154 21.40 -3.90 8.22
N GLY A 155 20.34 -4.08 9.02
CA GLY A 155 19.08 -4.65 8.57
C GLY A 155 18.45 -3.84 7.43
N VAL A 156 18.36 -2.52 7.60
CA VAL A 156 17.84 -1.60 6.58
C VAL A 156 18.64 -1.70 5.28
N ILE A 157 19.97 -1.68 5.34
CA ILE A 157 20.83 -1.79 4.15
C ILE A 157 20.63 -3.15 3.46
N LEU A 158 20.69 -4.25 4.22
CA LEU A 158 20.59 -5.61 3.68
C LEU A 158 19.29 -5.79 2.90
N PHE A 159 18.15 -5.48 3.52
CA PHE A 159 16.87 -5.66 2.86
C PHE A 159 16.71 -4.69 1.69
N THR A 160 17.23 -3.46 1.81
CA THR A 160 17.20 -2.50 0.71
C THR A 160 17.89 -2.99 -0.55
N VAL A 161 19.12 -3.48 -0.41
CA VAL A 161 19.86 -4.02 -1.54
C VAL A 161 19.12 -5.21 -2.15
N VAL A 162 18.58 -6.10 -1.31
CA VAL A 162 17.88 -7.31 -1.76
C VAL A 162 16.64 -6.99 -2.59
N PHE A 163 15.72 -6.14 -2.12
CA PHE A 163 14.51 -5.87 -2.89
C PHE A 163 14.77 -4.95 -4.11
N ILE A 164 15.72 -4.00 -4.05
CA ILE A 164 16.05 -3.16 -5.24
C ILE A 164 16.54 -4.04 -6.39
N ILE A 165 17.46 -4.97 -6.10
CA ILE A 165 17.97 -5.91 -7.10
C ILE A 165 16.82 -6.73 -7.67
N TYR A 166 15.97 -7.28 -6.81
CA TYR A 166 14.85 -8.11 -7.20
C TYR A 166 13.84 -7.37 -8.13
N VAL A 167 13.38 -6.19 -7.71
CA VAL A 167 12.39 -5.39 -8.46
C VAL A 167 12.93 -4.93 -9.81
N SER A 168 14.23 -4.64 -9.88
CA SER A 168 14.87 -4.18 -11.12
C SER A 168 14.65 -5.11 -12.30
N PHE A 169 14.49 -6.42 -12.05
CA PHE A 169 14.37 -7.43 -13.09
C PHE A 169 12.98 -8.06 -13.21
N GLY A 170 12.06 -7.85 -12.26
CA GLY A 170 10.84 -8.65 -12.15
C GLY A 170 9.69 -8.29 -13.10
N GLY A 171 9.35 -7.00 -13.23
CA GLY A 171 8.09 -6.58 -13.86
C GLY A 171 6.84 -7.11 -13.14
N MET A 172 5.65 -6.71 -13.58
CA MET A 172 4.38 -7.04 -12.91
C MET A 172 4.18 -8.55 -12.72
N LEU A 173 4.51 -9.37 -13.71
CA LEU A 173 4.26 -10.81 -13.64
C LEU A 173 5.14 -11.48 -12.56
N ALA A 174 6.42 -11.13 -12.45
CA ALA A 174 7.28 -11.67 -11.38
C ALA A 174 6.81 -11.20 -10.00
N VAL A 175 6.51 -9.90 -9.85
CA VAL A 175 5.98 -9.35 -8.60
C VAL A 175 4.70 -10.09 -8.18
N THR A 176 3.82 -10.42 -9.13
CA THR A 176 2.60 -11.20 -8.81
C THR A 176 2.91 -12.60 -8.27
N TRP A 177 3.87 -13.32 -8.85
CA TRP A 177 4.21 -14.66 -8.40
C TRP A 177 4.86 -14.66 -7.01
N THR A 178 5.77 -13.71 -6.76
CA THR A 178 6.36 -13.58 -5.43
C THR A 178 5.34 -13.11 -4.41
N ASP A 179 4.48 -12.15 -4.75
CA ASP A 179 3.42 -11.68 -3.86
C ASP A 179 2.47 -12.82 -3.48
N MET A 180 2.14 -13.72 -4.41
CA MET A 180 1.30 -14.89 -4.11
C MET A 180 1.97 -15.81 -3.07
N PHE A 181 3.26 -16.11 -3.24
CA PHE A 181 4.03 -16.93 -2.30
C PHE A 181 4.17 -16.24 -0.92
N GLN A 182 4.46 -14.94 -0.93
CA GLN A 182 4.58 -14.09 0.25
C GLN A 182 3.25 -13.98 1.00
N GLY A 183 2.14 -13.76 0.29
CA GLY A 183 0.78 -13.71 0.82
C GLY A 183 0.38 -15.00 1.54
N ALA A 184 0.63 -16.15 0.92
CA ALA A 184 0.35 -17.44 1.55
C ALA A 184 1.13 -17.62 2.86
N LEU A 185 2.43 -17.28 2.87
CA LEU A 185 3.25 -17.33 4.08
C LEU A 185 2.72 -16.42 5.19
N MET A 186 2.34 -15.18 4.86
CA MET A 186 1.75 -14.23 5.81
C MET A 186 0.47 -14.77 6.44
N VAL A 187 -0.45 -15.29 5.64
CA VAL A 187 -1.72 -15.84 6.11
C VAL A 187 -1.48 -16.99 7.08
N VAL A 188 -0.62 -17.94 6.72
CA VAL A 188 -0.32 -19.11 7.57
C VAL A 188 0.28 -18.67 8.90
N ILE A 189 1.25 -17.76 8.89
CA ILE A 189 1.95 -17.35 10.10
C ILE A 189 1.08 -16.50 11.02
N VAL A 190 0.38 -15.50 10.48
CA VAL A 190 -0.41 -14.59 11.33
C VAL A 190 -1.61 -15.33 11.92
N LEU A 191 -2.36 -16.10 11.11
CA LEU A 191 -3.49 -16.87 11.60
C LEU A 191 -3.04 -18.03 12.50
N GLY A 192 -1.94 -18.71 12.15
CA GLY A 192 -1.36 -19.75 12.97
C GLY A 192 -0.91 -19.22 14.34
N THR A 193 -0.30 -18.03 14.37
CA THR A 193 0.09 -17.36 15.62
C THR A 193 -1.13 -17.05 16.48
N ALA A 194 -2.16 -16.43 15.90
CA ALA A 194 -3.39 -16.12 16.62
C ALA A 194 -4.08 -17.39 17.15
N PHE A 195 -4.20 -18.43 16.32
CA PHE A 195 -4.80 -19.70 16.71
C PHE A 195 -4.04 -20.39 17.85
N TYR A 196 -2.70 -20.45 17.75
CA TYR A 196 -1.86 -21.01 18.80
C TYR A 196 -2.03 -20.27 20.12
N LEU A 197 -2.00 -18.93 20.10
CA LEU A 197 -2.19 -18.11 21.30
C LEU A 197 -3.57 -18.31 21.90
N THR A 198 -4.62 -18.48 21.10
CA THR A 198 -5.97 -18.78 21.61
C THR A 198 -6.05 -20.14 22.30
N LEU A 199 -5.31 -21.16 21.84
CA LEU A 199 -5.35 -22.50 22.42
C LEU A 199 -4.41 -22.72 23.61
N ASN A 200 -3.31 -21.96 23.69
CA ASN A 200 -2.22 -22.18 24.65
C ASN A 200 -2.05 -21.01 25.63
N ASN A 201 -3.12 -20.26 25.91
CA ASN A 201 -3.13 -19.26 26.97
C ASN A 201 -3.84 -19.82 28.20
N ASP A 202 -3.39 -19.44 29.38
CA ASP A 202 -3.99 -19.83 30.67
C ASP A 202 -5.12 -18.87 31.10
N LEU A 203 -5.69 -18.09 30.18
CA LEU A 203 -6.70 -17.07 30.51
C LEU A 203 -8.07 -17.73 30.68
N THR A 204 -8.80 -17.27 31.69
CA THR A 204 -10.18 -17.70 31.97
C THR A 204 -11.22 -17.02 31.07
N VAL A 205 -10.83 -15.92 30.42
CA VAL A 205 -11.63 -15.14 29.48
C VAL A 205 -10.86 -14.90 28.20
N ALA A 206 -11.54 -14.47 27.14
CA ALA A 206 -10.90 -14.14 25.87
C ALA A 206 -9.77 -13.10 26.06
N PRO A 207 -8.64 -13.23 25.33
CA PRO A 207 -7.49 -12.32 25.47
C PRO A 207 -7.83 -10.84 25.41
N LEU A 208 -8.77 -10.47 24.55
CA LEU A 208 -9.25 -9.09 24.43
C LEU A 208 -9.86 -8.56 25.74
N ILE A 209 -10.73 -9.34 26.39
CA ILE A 209 -11.42 -8.95 27.62
C ILE A 209 -10.37 -8.75 28.73
N GLU A 210 -9.49 -9.74 28.90
CA GLU A 210 -8.43 -9.67 29.90
C GLU A 210 -7.50 -8.46 29.68
N ALA A 211 -7.07 -8.22 28.44
CA ALA A 211 -6.21 -7.09 28.12
C ALA A 211 -6.91 -5.75 28.41
N THR A 212 -8.21 -5.63 28.14
CA THR A 212 -8.98 -4.41 28.46
C THR A 212 -9.23 -4.24 29.96
N ASN A 213 -9.31 -5.32 30.73
CA ASN A 213 -9.40 -5.25 32.19
C ASN A 213 -8.10 -4.73 32.81
N ARG A 214 -6.94 -5.16 32.27
CA ARG A 214 -5.62 -4.68 32.71
C ARG A 214 -5.31 -3.28 32.21
N SER A 215 -5.74 -2.94 31.00
CA SER A 215 -5.50 -1.66 30.35
C SER A 215 -6.74 -1.21 29.59
N SER A 216 -7.62 -0.48 30.29
CA SER A 216 -8.87 0.03 29.72
C SER A 216 -8.64 0.88 28.47
N ASN A 217 -7.51 1.58 28.40
CA ASN A 217 -7.07 2.38 27.24
C ASN A 217 -7.03 1.58 25.92
N LEU A 218 -6.89 0.26 25.96
CA LEU A 218 -6.88 -0.58 24.75
C LEU A 218 -8.24 -0.59 24.03
N GLY A 219 -9.34 -0.46 24.78
CA GLY A 219 -10.73 -0.52 24.26
C GLY A 219 -11.44 0.83 24.18
N LEU A 220 -10.83 1.92 24.66
CA LEU A 220 -11.44 3.24 24.70
C LEU A 220 -11.27 4.02 23.38
N LEU A 221 -12.21 4.95 23.13
CA LEU A 221 -12.21 5.90 22.00
C LEU A 221 -11.60 7.27 22.36
N LYS A 222 -10.92 7.38 23.50
CA LYS A 222 -10.40 8.67 24.04
C LYS A 222 -8.96 8.97 23.63
N GLN A 223 -8.33 8.05 22.91
CA GLN A 223 -6.89 8.02 22.65
C GLN A 223 -6.51 8.98 21.52
N GLN A 224 -7.46 9.35 20.67
CA GLN A 224 -7.31 10.29 19.57
C GLN A 224 -8.56 11.16 19.43
N SER A 225 -8.48 12.25 18.66
CA SER A 225 -9.65 13.06 18.31
C SER A 225 -10.61 12.25 17.42
N ILE A 226 -11.92 12.46 17.56
CA ILE A 226 -12.94 11.86 16.69
C ILE A 226 -12.65 12.12 15.19
N THR A 227 -12.12 13.29 14.86
CA THR A 227 -11.74 13.66 13.49
C THR A 227 -10.57 12.82 12.96
N SER A 228 -9.70 12.32 13.83
CA SER A 228 -8.63 11.39 13.45
C SER A 228 -9.17 10.00 13.14
N TYR A 229 -10.17 9.51 13.88
CA TYR A 229 -10.85 8.24 13.58
C TYR A 229 -11.60 8.31 12.25
N ILE A 230 -12.35 9.39 12.01
CA ILE A 230 -13.08 9.56 10.75
C ILE A 230 -12.09 9.80 9.61
N GLY A 231 -11.04 10.59 9.85
CA GLY A 231 -10.00 10.89 8.87
C GLY A 231 -9.24 9.65 8.41
N SER A 232 -8.78 8.80 9.34
CA SER A 232 -8.09 7.54 9.02
C SER A 232 -8.99 6.60 8.20
N PHE A 233 -10.27 6.48 8.57
CA PHE A 233 -11.27 5.72 7.82
C PHE A 233 -11.41 6.26 6.38
N VAL A 234 -11.63 7.57 6.23
CA VAL A 234 -11.86 8.21 4.93
C VAL A 234 -10.64 8.10 4.02
N ILE A 235 -9.41 8.28 4.55
CA ILE A 235 -8.17 8.09 3.77
C ILE A 235 -8.18 6.72 3.11
N TRP A 236 -8.39 5.66 3.87
CA TRP A 236 -8.29 4.30 3.34
C TRP A 236 -9.51 3.87 2.54
N ALA A 237 -10.71 4.36 2.86
CA ALA A 237 -11.90 4.12 2.05
C ALA A 237 -11.75 4.70 0.64
N ALA A 238 -11.19 5.92 0.53
CA ALA A 238 -11.02 6.58 -0.75
C ALA A 238 -9.75 6.15 -1.49
N ALA A 239 -8.64 5.89 -0.78
CA ALA A 239 -7.35 5.61 -1.40
C ALA A 239 -7.35 4.40 -2.33
N ILE A 240 -8.01 3.30 -1.97
CA ILE A 240 -7.97 2.03 -2.73
C ILE A 240 -8.36 2.21 -4.19
N SER A 241 -9.29 3.12 -4.48
CA SER A 241 -9.77 3.43 -5.83
C SER A 241 -8.71 4.08 -6.72
N VAL A 242 -7.66 4.69 -6.14
CA VAL A 242 -6.72 5.55 -6.87
C VAL A 242 -5.25 5.27 -6.59
N VAL A 243 -4.90 4.46 -5.61
CA VAL A 243 -3.50 4.09 -5.37
C VAL A 243 -2.92 3.34 -6.58
N PRO A 244 -1.82 3.85 -7.18
CA PRO A 244 -1.28 3.30 -8.42
C PRO A 244 -1.03 1.78 -8.43
N HIS A 245 -0.45 1.22 -7.36
CA HIS A 245 -0.14 -0.21 -7.32
C HIS A 245 -1.41 -1.09 -7.36
N ILE A 246 -2.54 -0.65 -6.79
CA ILE A 246 -3.83 -1.35 -6.89
C ILE A 246 -4.44 -1.13 -8.28
N VAL A 247 -4.36 0.08 -8.82
CA VAL A 247 -4.84 0.38 -10.19
C VAL A 247 -4.09 -0.47 -11.22
N MET A 248 -2.79 -0.65 -11.08
CA MET A 248 -2.01 -1.54 -11.95
C MET A 248 -2.47 -3.01 -11.84
N ARG A 249 -2.91 -3.46 -10.65
CA ARG A 249 -3.50 -4.80 -10.44
C ARG A 249 -4.87 -4.95 -11.12
N ILE A 250 -5.65 -3.87 -11.20
CA ILE A 250 -6.88 -3.82 -12.00
C ILE A 250 -6.53 -4.03 -13.48
N TYR A 251 -5.60 -3.24 -14.02
CA TYR A 251 -5.20 -3.36 -15.43
C TYR A 251 -4.61 -4.75 -15.80
N SER A 252 -3.93 -5.39 -14.86
CA SER A 252 -3.28 -6.70 -15.06
C SER A 252 -4.24 -7.89 -15.06
N SER A 253 -5.48 -7.69 -14.60
CA SER A 253 -6.49 -8.75 -14.54
C SER A 253 -6.85 -9.23 -15.94
N LYS A 254 -7.24 -10.51 -16.08
CA LYS A 254 -7.64 -11.04 -17.39
C LYS A 254 -8.88 -10.38 -18.00
N ASP A 255 -9.83 -9.96 -17.16
CA ASP A 255 -11.07 -9.31 -17.56
C ASP A 255 -11.63 -8.48 -16.39
N SER A 256 -12.68 -7.69 -16.65
CA SER A 256 -13.28 -6.79 -15.65
C SER A 256 -13.98 -7.51 -14.49
N TYR A 257 -14.55 -8.69 -14.74
CA TYR A 257 -15.11 -9.53 -13.68
C TYR A 257 -13.99 -10.02 -12.76
N SER A 258 -12.90 -10.50 -13.35
CA SER A 258 -11.71 -10.92 -12.60
C SER A 258 -11.11 -9.78 -11.79
N ALA A 259 -11.05 -8.55 -12.33
CA ALA A 259 -10.56 -7.39 -11.59
C ALA A 259 -11.40 -7.10 -10.33
N LYS A 260 -12.73 -7.07 -10.48
CA LYS A 260 -13.68 -6.86 -9.37
C LYS A 260 -13.55 -7.94 -8.31
N LEU A 261 -13.61 -9.21 -8.74
CA LEU A 261 -13.60 -10.32 -7.80
C LEU A 261 -12.26 -10.45 -7.07
N SER A 262 -11.14 -10.16 -7.75
CA SER A 262 -9.81 -10.18 -7.12
C SER A 262 -9.71 -9.17 -5.98
N LEU A 263 -10.21 -7.95 -6.16
CA LEU A 263 -10.25 -6.92 -5.12
C LEU A 263 -11.05 -7.40 -3.89
N ASN A 264 -12.25 -7.95 -4.11
CA ASN A 264 -13.13 -8.36 -3.02
C ASN A 264 -12.62 -9.61 -2.28
N VAL A 265 -12.03 -10.58 -2.99
CA VAL A 265 -11.41 -11.74 -2.34
C VAL A 265 -10.16 -11.33 -1.56
N ALA A 266 -9.35 -10.41 -2.10
CA ALA A 266 -8.16 -9.91 -1.42
C ALA A 266 -8.48 -9.27 -0.07
N ILE A 267 -9.51 -8.41 -0.02
CA ILE A 267 -9.88 -7.74 1.23
C ILE A 267 -10.46 -8.71 2.26
N LEU A 268 -11.15 -9.78 1.85
CA LEU A 268 -11.63 -10.80 2.79
C LEU A 268 -10.46 -11.52 3.46
N LEU A 269 -9.47 -11.95 2.68
CA LEU A 269 -8.25 -12.60 3.20
C LEU A 269 -7.47 -11.67 4.14
N TYR A 270 -7.27 -10.42 3.71
CA TYR A 270 -6.62 -9.39 4.51
C TYR A 270 -7.39 -9.12 5.82
N SER A 271 -8.73 -9.15 5.75
CA SER A 271 -9.58 -8.85 6.91
C SER A 271 -9.46 -9.88 8.01
N VAL A 272 -9.49 -11.16 7.66
CA VAL A 272 -9.32 -12.25 8.63
C VAL A 272 -7.96 -12.10 9.31
N MET A 273 -6.91 -11.80 8.55
CA MET A 273 -5.55 -11.64 9.07
C MET A 273 -5.40 -10.47 10.05
N ILE A 274 -5.94 -9.29 9.71
CA ILE A 274 -5.87 -8.10 10.58
C ILE A 274 -6.77 -8.25 11.81
N LEU A 275 -7.97 -8.82 11.68
CA LEU A 275 -8.84 -9.06 12.83
C LEU A 275 -8.20 -10.04 13.82
N SER A 276 -7.62 -11.14 13.35
CA SER A 276 -6.85 -12.05 14.21
C SER A 276 -5.69 -11.35 14.92
N SER A 277 -5.01 -10.43 14.23
CA SER A 277 -3.93 -9.63 14.80
C SER A 277 -4.43 -8.69 15.91
N LEU A 278 -5.50 -7.95 15.65
CA LEU A 278 -6.02 -6.93 16.57
C LEU A 278 -6.79 -7.51 17.76
N LEU A 279 -7.50 -8.63 17.57
CA LEU A 279 -8.36 -9.20 18.61
C LEU A 279 -7.67 -10.27 19.45
N ILE A 280 -6.53 -10.81 18.99
CA ILE A 280 -5.80 -11.88 19.71
C ILE A 280 -4.36 -11.46 19.97
N ILE A 281 -3.57 -11.20 18.92
CA ILE A 281 -2.12 -10.99 19.07
C ILE A 281 -1.81 -9.72 19.85
N VAL A 282 -2.45 -8.59 19.53
CA VAL A 282 -2.23 -7.32 20.24
C VAL A 282 -2.66 -7.41 21.72
N PRO A 283 -3.85 -7.92 22.07
CA PRO A 283 -4.22 -8.17 23.46
C PRO A 283 -3.22 -9.06 24.21
N MET A 284 -2.79 -10.17 23.61
CA MET A 284 -1.77 -11.04 24.20
C MET A 284 -0.45 -10.30 24.41
N GLY A 285 -0.01 -9.51 23.42
CA GLY A 285 1.17 -8.66 23.54
C GLY A 285 1.05 -7.63 24.65
N LYS A 286 -0.14 -7.04 24.87
CA LYS A 286 -0.40 -6.10 25.97
C LYS A 286 -0.35 -6.78 27.33
N ILE A 287 -0.81 -8.03 27.42
CA ILE A 287 -0.79 -8.84 28.65
C ILE A 287 0.64 -9.27 29.01
N LEU A 288 1.38 -9.79 28.02
CA LEU A 288 2.72 -10.35 28.22
C LEU A 288 3.81 -9.28 28.34
N PHE A 289 3.67 -8.18 27.60
CA PHE A 289 4.66 -7.11 27.51
C PHE A 289 4.00 -5.76 27.75
N PRO A 290 3.62 -5.42 28.99
CA PRO A 290 3.11 -4.11 29.31
C PRO A 290 4.23 -3.05 29.25
N GLY A 291 3.98 -1.94 28.55
CA GLY A 291 4.91 -0.80 28.48
C GLY A 291 6.08 -0.96 27.50
N LEU A 292 5.85 -1.50 26.30
CA LEU A 292 6.88 -1.52 25.24
C LEU A 292 7.33 -0.10 24.88
N ASP A 293 8.64 0.12 24.81
CA ASP A 293 9.23 1.39 24.35
C ASP A 293 8.88 1.69 22.89
N ASP A 294 8.99 0.66 22.03
CA ASP A 294 8.50 0.71 20.65
C ASP A 294 7.31 -0.25 20.48
N ALA A 295 6.13 0.33 20.31
CA ALA A 295 4.90 -0.42 20.11
C ALA A 295 4.91 -1.27 18.83
N ASP A 296 5.69 -0.88 17.81
CA ASP A 296 5.84 -1.62 16.55
C ASP A 296 6.50 -3.02 16.79
N MET A 297 7.14 -3.24 17.94
CA MET A 297 7.75 -4.54 18.29
C MET A 297 6.76 -5.59 18.83
N VAL A 298 5.49 -5.23 19.06
CA VAL A 298 4.53 -6.12 19.77
C VAL A 298 4.41 -7.51 19.15
N PHE A 299 4.28 -7.60 17.82
CA PHE A 299 4.17 -8.89 17.12
C PHE A 299 5.44 -9.73 17.31
N LEU A 300 6.60 -9.09 17.16
CA LEU A 300 7.90 -9.75 17.21
C LEU A 300 8.19 -10.29 18.60
N ARG A 301 7.87 -9.53 19.66
CA ARG A 301 8.03 -9.96 21.05
C ARG A 301 7.12 -11.14 21.42
N VAL A 302 5.87 -11.10 20.98
CA VAL A 302 4.93 -12.22 21.17
C VAL A 302 5.47 -13.48 20.50
N VAL A 303 5.92 -13.37 19.25
CA VAL A 303 6.50 -14.51 18.53
C VAL A 303 7.77 -15.02 19.23
N GLU A 304 8.63 -14.12 19.67
CA GLU A 304 9.89 -14.46 20.33
C GLU A 304 9.69 -15.28 21.61
N SER A 305 8.72 -14.89 22.44
CA SER A 305 8.43 -15.56 23.71
C SER A 305 7.62 -16.84 23.56
N SER A 306 6.75 -16.92 22.55
CA SER A 306 5.74 -17.97 22.47
C SER A 306 6.16 -19.14 21.58
N PHE A 307 7.21 -19.01 20.77
CA PHE A 307 7.54 -20.00 19.76
C PHE A 307 9.01 -20.43 19.73
N PRO A 308 9.28 -21.68 19.28
CA PRO A 308 10.63 -22.17 19.08
C PRO A 308 11.31 -21.51 17.86
N PRO A 309 12.65 -21.60 17.74
CA PRO A 309 13.45 -20.97 16.69
C PRO A 309 12.93 -21.19 15.25
N LEU A 310 12.36 -22.36 14.96
CA LEU A 310 11.81 -22.68 13.63
C LEU A 310 10.66 -21.72 13.26
N VAL A 311 9.67 -21.58 14.14
CA VAL A 311 8.49 -20.74 13.87
C VAL A 311 8.85 -19.26 13.97
N ARG A 312 9.78 -18.88 14.86
CA ARG A 312 10.34 -17.51 14.87
C ARG A 312 10.96 -17.14 13.54
N GLY A 313 11.76 -18.02 12.95
CA GLY A 313 12.36 -17.81 11.63
C GLY A 313 11.32 -17.65 10.52
N LEU A 314 10.25 -18.46 10.54
CA LEU A 314 9.15 -18.32 9.58
C LEU A 314 8.36 -17.03 9.78
N ALA A 315 8.21 -16.57 11.03
CA ALA A 315 7.57 -15.30 11.34
C ALA A 315 8.39 -14.10 10.89
N VAL A 316 9.72 -14.14 11.06
CA VAL A 316 10.62 -13.17 10.43
C VAL A 316 10.41 -13.17 8.92
N ALA A 317 10.42 -14.34 8.28
CA ALA A 317 10.19 -14.44 6.84
C ALA A 317 8.83 -13.89 6.42
N ALA A 318 7.76 -14.07 7.20
CA ALA A 318 6.44 -13.51 6.92
C ALA A 318 6.40 -11.98 7.03
N VAL A 319 7.09 -11.41 8.02
CA VAL A 319 7.20 -9.95 8.16
C VAL A 319 8.03 -9.35 7.03
N ILE A 320 9.16 -9.96 6.69
CA ILE A 320 9.96 -9.54 5.54
C ILE A 320 9.18 -9.74 4.24
N ALA A 321 8.36 -10.78 4.13
CA ALA A 321 7.45 -10.98 3.01
C ALA A 321 6.45 -9.83 2.86
N ALA A 322 5.86 -9.37 3.95
CA ALA A 322 4.96 -8.22 3.98
C ALA A 322 5.66 -6.92 3.55
N VAL A 323 6.87 -6.69 4.07
CA VAL A 323 7.70 -5.54 3.67
C VAL A 323 8.02 -5.59 2.17
N MET A 324 8.47 -6.74 1.68
CA MET A 324 8.93 -6.91 0.31
C MET A 324 7.79 -6.79 -0.70
N SER A 325 6.66 -7.50 -0.51
CA SER A 325 5.54 -7.46 -1.46
C SER A 325 5.02 -6.04 -1.66
N THR A 326 4.89 -5.26 -0.58
CA THR A 326 4.48 -3.85 -0.67
C THR A 326 5.57 -3.01 -1.31
N THR A 327 6.82 -3.13 -0.88
CA THR A 327 7.93 -2.33 -1.43
C THR A 327 8.10 -2.56 -2.94
N ASP A 328 7.96 -3.81 -3.39
CA ASP A 328 8.07 -4.18 -4.79
C ASP A 328 6.97 -3.53 -5.65
N ALA A 329 5.73 -3.58 -5.16
CA ALA A 329 4.59 -2.94 -5.82
C ALA A 329 4.72 -1.41 -5.87
N LEU A 330 5.20 -0.79 -4.79
CA LEU A 330 5.43 0.66 -4.72
C LEU A 330 6.57 1.11 -5.63
N LEU A 331 7.69 0.39 -5.64
CA LEU A 331 8.84 0.67 -6.50
C LEU A 331 8.49 0.49 -7.98
N LEU A 332 7.73 -0.56 -8.33
CA LEU A 332 7.25 -0.75 -9.70
C LEU A 332 6.35 0.42 -10.15
N ALA A 333 5.43 0.85 -9.29
CA ALA A 333 4.57 1.99 -9.58
C ALA A 333 5.35 3.31 -9.70
N CYS A 334 6.34 3.54 -8.83
CA CYS A 334 7.22 4.70 -8.93
C CYS A 334 8.08 4.67 -10.21
N SER A 335 8.62 3.51 -10.54
CA SER A 335 9.39 3.31 -11.78
C SER A 335 8.52 3.58 -13.00
N SER A 336 7.24 3.20 -12.98
CA SER A 336 6.27 3.55 -14.03
C SER A 336 6.01 5.06 -14.11
N ALA A 337 5.75 5.69 -12.95
CA ALA A 337 5.55 7.13 -12.86
C ALA A 337 6.73 7.93 -13.43
N VAL A 338 7.97 7.49 -13.18
CA VAL A 338 9.16 8.16 -13.72
C VAL A 338 9.41 7.80 -15.18
N ALA A 339 9.51 6.51 -15.51
CA ALA A 339 9.96 6.06 -16.83
C ALA A 339 8.89 6.19 -17.92
N HIS A 340 7.65 5.81 -17.62
CA HIS A 340 6.54 5.80 -18.56
C HIS A 340 5.78 7.14 -18.56
N ASP A 341 5.38 7.63 -17.39
CA ASP A 341 4.53 8.82 -17.33
C ASP A 341 5.30 10.13 -17.57
N LEU A 342 6.38 10.37 -16.79
CA LEU A 342 7.20 11.60 -16.86
C LEU A 342 8.18 11.58 -18.03
N LEU A 343 9.16 10.69 -18.01
CA LEU A 343 10.20 10.69 -19.04
C LEU A 343 9.65 10.27 -20.41
N GLY A 344 8.64 9.41 -20.45
CA GLY A 344 7.93 9.10 -21.69
C GLY A 344 7.18 10.31 -22.29
N TYR A 345 6.83 11.32 -21.48
CA TYR A 345 6.28 12.58 -21.97
C TYR A 345 7.34 13.48 -22.61
N PHE A 346 8.47 13.69 -21.92
CA PHE A 346 9.54 14.56 -22.41
C PHE A 346 10.39 13.92 -23.52
N LEU A 347 10.50 12.58 -23.52
CA LEU A 347 11.36 11.80 -24.41
C LEU A 347 10.56 10.63 -25.04
N PRO A 348 9.64 10.89 -25.97
CA PRO A 348 8.71 9.87 -26.50
C PRO A 348 9.38 8.80 -27.36
N ASN A 349 10.51 9.11 -28.02
CA ASN A 349 11.14 8.25 -29.03
C ASN A 349 12.36 7.48 -28.50
N LEU A 350 12.39 7.14 -27.21
CA LEU A 350 13.50 6.38 -26.62
C LEU A 350 13.50 4.91 -27.07
N LYS A 351 14.70 4.41 -27.41
CA LYS A 351 14.93 2.99 -27.67
C LYS A 351 14.58 2.15 -26.44
N GLU A 352 14.05 0.94 -26.65
CA GLU A 352 13.62 0.05 -25.57
C GLU A 352 14.72 -0.25 -24.53
N ARG A 353 15.97 -0.40 -24.98
CA ARG A 353 17.12 -0.59 -24.10
C ARG A 353 17.36 0.58 -23.14
N VAL A 354 17.07 1.81 -23.58
CA VAL A 354 17.20 3.01 -22.74
C VAL A 354 16.03 3.09 -21.76
N LYS A 355 14.79 2.82 -22.22
CA LYS A 355 13.62 2.74 -21.34
C LYS A 355 13.81 1.72 -20.22
N SER A 356 14.32 0.53 -20.55
CA SER A 356 14.68 -0.51 -19.56
C SER A 356 15.69 -0.01 -18.52
N ARG A 357 16.75 0.68 -18.94
CA ARG A 357 17.74 1.26 -18.01
C ARG A 357 17.15 2.34 -17.13
N ILE A 358 16.32 3.24 -17.68
CA ILE A 358 15.63 4.28 -16.91
C ILE A 358 14.76 3.65 -15.82
N ARG A 359 14.00 2.60 -16.16
CA ARG A 359 13.18 1.86 -15.17
C ARG A 359 14.03 1.36 -14.00
N VAL A 360 15.16 0.71 -14.29
CA VAL A 360 16.09 0.21 -13.26
C VAL A 360 16.67 1.36 -12.45
N TYR A 361 17.25 2.38 -13.08
CA TYR A 361 17.87 3.49 -12.34
C TYR A 361 16.86 4.27 -11.48
N SER A 362 15.61 4.40 -11.93
CA SER A 362 14.55 5.02 -11.14
C SER A 362 14.24 4.23 -9.87
N THR A 363 14.13 2.89 -9.99
CA THR A 363 13.94 1.99 -8.83
C THR A 363 15.08 2.12 -7.83
N TRP A 364 16.33 2.13 -8.32
CA TRP A 364 17.52 2.27 -7.46
C TRP A 364 17.56 3.62 -6.76
N LEU A 365 17.34 4.71 -7.50
CA LEU A 365 17.35 6.06 -6.94
C LEU A 365 16.32 6.19 -5.81
N ILE A 366 15.08 5.76 -6.05
CA ILE A 366 13.98 5.88 -5.09
C ILE A 366 14.22 4.99 -3.86
N GLY A 367 14.68 3.75 -4.07
CA GLY A 367 15.01 2.84 -2.98
C GLY A 367 16.16 3.37 -2.10
N LEU A 368 17.23 3.89 -2.71
CA LEU A 368 18.35 4.48 -1.98
C LEU A 368 17.97 5.77 -1.25
N LEU A 369 17.12 6.62 -1.84
CA LEU A 369 16.59 7.79 -1.17
C LEU A 369 15.75 7.39 0.05
N ALA A 370 14.83 6.44 -0.10
CA ALA A 370 14.03 5.93 1.02
C ALA A 370 14.93 5.33 2.12
N MET A 371 16.00 4.61 1.75
CA MET A 371 16.97 4.06 2.70
C MET A 371 17.65 5.14 3.54
N ALA A 372 18.07 6.25 2.92
CA ALA A 372 18.72 7.35 3.62
C ALA A 372 17.82 7.96 4.71
N PHE A 373 16.53 8.12 4.42
CA PHE A 373 15.56 8.58 5.42
C PHE A 373 15.20 7.50 6.45
N ALA A 374 15.21 6.23 6.06
CA ALA A 374 14.90 5.12 6.96
C ALA A 374 15.97 4.90 8.05
N PHE A 375 17.16 5.50 7.95
CA PHE A 375 18.14 5.42 9.05
C PHE A 375 17.68 6.15 10.31
N ASN A 376 16.87 7.19 10.18
CA ASN A 376 16.31 7.93 11.31
C ASN A 376 14.79 8.06 11.13
N PRO A 377 14.05 6.95 11.28
CA PRO A 377 12.64 6.94 10.95
C PRO A 377 11.78 7.59 12.06
N PRO A 378 10.58 8.09 11.73
CA PRO A 378 9.67 8.63 12.74
C PRO A 378 9.10 7.55 13.68
N ALA A 379 8.62 7.99 14.85
CA ALA A 379 8.21 7.11 15.95
C ALA A 379 7.08 6.13 15.57
N LEU A 380 6.03 6.56 14.86
CA LEU A 380 4.95 5.68 14.40
C LEU A 380 4.90 5.59 12.87
N ILE A 381 5.15 4.38 12.35
CA ILE A 381 5.16 4.09 10.92
C ILE A 381 3.80 4.41 10.30
N THR A 382 2.72 3.97 10.96
CA THR A 382 1.37 3.99 10.38
C THR A 382 0.79 5.37 10.15
N ILE A 383 1.04 6.30 11.07
CA ILE A 383 0.58 7.68 10.91
C ILE A 383 1.34 8.34 9.74
N PHE A 384 2.64 8.09 9.63
CA PHE A 384 3.48 8.70 8.62
C PHE A 384 3.09 8.27 7.20
N TYR A 385 3.01 6.96 6.93
CA TYR A 385 2.63 6.51 5.59
C TYR A 385 1.15 6.77 5.26
N SER A 386 0.24 6.69 6.24
CA SER A 386 -1.17 7.03 6.00
C SER A 386 -1.36 8.51 5.64
N SER A 387 -0.53 9.39 6.20
CA SER A 387 -0.55 10.82 5.83
C SER A 387 -0.11 11.02 4.37
N ALA A 388 0.95 10.32 3.93
CA ALA A 388 1.40 10.37 2.54
C ALA A 388 0.36 9.81 1.55
N ILE A 389 -0.32 8.72 1.92
CA ILE A 389 -1.46 8.19 1.15
C ILE A 389 -2.64 9.16 1.14
N GLY A 390 -2.88 9.88 2.24
CA GLY A 390 -3.88 10.93 2.32
C GLY A 390 -3.65 12.07 1.32
N ILE A 391 -2.41 12.54 1.14
CA ILE A 391 -2.08 13.56 0.12
C ILE A 391 -2.39 13.05 -1.28
N LEU A 392 -1.95 11.82 -1.60
CA LEU A 392 -2.22 11.18 -2.89
C LEU A 392 -3.72 11.04 -3.14
N CYS A 393 -4.46 10.58 -2.12
CA CYS A 393 -5.91 10.42 -2.19
C CYS A 393 -6.62 11.76 -2.41
N ALA A 394 -6.22 12.81 -1.67
CA ALA A 394 -6.80 14.14 -1.80
C ALA A 394 -6.66 14.70 -3.22
N GLY A 395 -5.52 14.45 -3.86
CA GLY A 395 -5.29 14.87 -5.25
C GLY A 395 -6.00 14.01 -6.29
N LEU A 396 -6.07 12.69 -6.11
CA LEU A 396 -6.45 11.77 -7.19
C LEU A 396 -7.88 11.26 -7.11
N PHE A 397 -8.48 11.15 -5.92
CA PHE A 397 -9.78 10.51 -5.75
C PHE A 397 -10.89 11.22 -6.53
N VAL A 398 -11.11 12.50 -6.26
CA VAL A 398 -12.19 13.27 -6.88
C VAL A 398 -12.00 13.40 -8.41
N PRO A 399 -10.83 13.76 -8.95
CA PRO A 399 -10.64 13.79 -10.40
C PRO A 399 -10.87 12.43 -11.07
N THR A 400 -10.45 11.34 -10.43
CA THR A 400 -10.62 9.99 -11.01
C THR A 400 -12.10 9.62 -11.06
N ILE A 401 -12.81 9.73 -9.94
CA ILE A 401 -14.24 9.38 -9.87
C ILE A 401 -15.06 10.29 -10.79
N ALA A 402 -14.82 11.60 -10.76
CA ALA A 402 -15.49 12.53 -11.67
C ALA A 402 -15.14 12.26 -13.14
N GLY A 403 -13.88 11.92 -13.42
CA GLY A 403 -13.42 11.56 -14.76
C GLY A 403 -14.15 10.36 -15.34
N ILE A 404 -14.47 9.35 -14.51
CA ILE A 404 -15.18 8.13 -14.91
C ILE A 404 -16.68 8.37 -15.04
N TRP A 405 -17.29 9.01 -14.04
CA TRP A 405 -18.75 9.01 -13.86
C TRP A 405 -19.42 10.33 -14.25
N TRP A 406 -18.70 11.45 -14.30
CA TRP A 406 -19.25 12.75 -14.67
C TRP A 406 -18.82 13.17 -16.08
N LYS A 407 -19.73 12.95 -17.04
CA LYS A 407 -19.53 13.23 -18.48
C LYS A 407 -19.10 14.67 -18.77
N GLN A 408 -19.56 15.63 -17.95
CA GLN A 408 -19.33 17.05 -18.19
C GLN A 408 -18.04 17.58 -17.57
N ALA A 409 -17.36 16.82 -16.69
CA ALA A 409 -16.16 17.29 -15.98
C ALA A 409 -15.05 17.67 -16.98
N ASN A 410 -14.73 18.95 -17.13
CA ASN A 410 -13.72 19.39 -18.10
C ASN A 410 -12.29 19.35 -17.57
N THR A 411 -11.31 19.62 -18.45
CA THR A 411 -9.88 19.63 -18.11
C THR A 411 -9.56 20.58 -16.95
N THR A 412 -10.16 21.78 -16.95
CA THR A 412 -9.99 22.76 -15.87
C THR A 412 -10.54 22.23 -14.55
N ALA A 413 -11.70 21.56 -14.56
CA ALA A 413 -12.26 20.88 -13.40
C ALA A 413 -11.27 19.86 -12.81
N GLY A 414 -10.69 19.00 -13.66
CA GLY A 414 -9.71 18.00 -13.25
C GLY A 414 -8.46 18.61 -12.60
N ILE A 415 -7.93 19.69 -13.19
CA ILE A 415 -6.77 20.43 -12.65
C ILE A 415 -7.11 21.07 -11.31
N CYS A 416 -8.21 21.81 -11.22
CA CYS A 416 -8.61 22.51 -10.00
C CYS A 416 -8.88 21.52 -8.86
N ALA A 417 -9.56 20.41 -9.15
CA ALA A 417 -9.78 19.34 -8.17
C ALA A 417 -8.48 18.73 -7.66
N PHE A 418 -7.53 18.43 -8.56
CA PHE A 418 -6.22 17.90 -8.21
C PHE A 418 -5.43 18.87 -7.31
N LEU A 419 -5.34 20.14 -7.70
CA LEU A 419 -4.56 21.14 -6.97
C LEU A 419 -5.19 21.52 -5.63
N PHE A 420 -6.51 21.74 -5.58
CA PHE A 420 -7.21 22.10 -4.34
C PHE A 420 -7.11 20.96 -3.32
N GLY A 421 -7.29 19.71 -3.75
CA GLY A 421 -7.12 18.56 -2.87
C GLY A 421 -5.73 18.49 -2.24
N ILE A 422 -4.67 18.57 -3.04
CA ILE A 422 -3.29 18.50 -2.54
C ILE A 422 -2.96 19.70 -1.66
N ALA A 423 -3.26 20.93 -2.12
CA ALA A 423 -2.92 22.14 -1.40
C ALA A 423 -3.61 22.19 -0.03
N THR A 424 -4.92 21.92 0.02
CA THR A 424 -5.66 21.90 1.27
C THR A 424 -5.17 20.79 2.20
N TYR A 425 -4.86 19.59 1.69
CA TYR A 425 -4.32 18.54 2.53
C TYR A 425 -3.00 18.95 3.19
N ILE A 426 -2.05 19.48 2.40
CA ILE A 426 -0.74 19.91 2.91
C ILE A 426 -0.92 21.03 3.94
N ILE A 427 -1.73 22.05 3.65
CA ILE A 427 -1.97 23.18 4.56
C ILE A 427 -2.50 22.68 5.91
N ILE A 428 -3.51 21.79 5.90
CA ILE A 428 -4.11 21.28 7.14
C ILE A 428 -3.17 20.31 7.86
N GLN A 429 -2.46 19.44 7.13
CA GLN A 429 -1.56 18.44 7.71
C GLN A 429 -0.40 19.08 8.49
N PHE A 430 0.07 20.25 8.06
CA PHE A 430 1.13 21.00 8.75
C PHE A 430 0.60 22.15 9.62
N PHE A 431 -0.72 22.30 9.75
CA PHE A 431 -1.31 23.31 10.62
C PHE A 431 -1.12 22.94 12.09
N PRO A 432 -0.60 23.86 12.94
CA PRO A 432 -0.39 23.58 14.36
C PRO A 432 -1.67 23.14 15.07
N GLY A 433 -1.61 21.98 15.74
CA GLY A 433 -2.75 21.43 16.50
C GLY A 433 -3.79 20.70 15.65
N ALA A 434 -3.59 20.56 14.33
CA ALA A 434 -4.45 19.72 13.51
C ALA A 434 -4.39 18.26 13.99
N PRO A 435 -5.54 17.61 14.26
CA PRO A 435 -5.53 16.20 14.67
C PRO A 435 -4.92 15.32 13.57
N PRO A 436 -4.15 14.26 13.94
CA PRO A 436 -3.49 13.41 12.96
C PRO A 436 -4.51 12.78 12.00
N LEU A 437 -4.14 12.65 10.72
CA LEU A 437 -4.96 12.03 9.66
C LEU A 437 -6.31 12.73 9.37
N SER A 438 -6.62 13.86 10.00
CA SER A 438 -7.89 14.56 9.81
C SER A 438 -7.93 15.45 8.56
N ALA A 439 -6.77 15.77 7.97
CA ALA A 439 -6.64 16.67 6.83
C ALA A 439 -7.50 16.24 5.61
N ILE A 440 -7.71 14.93 5.43
CA ILE A 440 -8.53 14.40 4.33
C ILE A 440 -9.98 14.90 4.37
N LEU A 441 -10.51 15.16 5.57
CA LEU A 441 -11.90 15.53 5.78
C LEU A 441 -12.21 16.93 5.23
N ILE A 442 -11.20 17.77 5.10
CA ILE A 442 -11.30 19.10 4.49
C ILE A 442 -10.81 19.05 3.03
N ALA A 443 -9.75 18.27 2.77
CA ALA A 443 -9.13 18.20 1.45
C ALA A 443 -10.05 17.56 0.38
N LEU A 444 -10.81 16.52 0.69
CA LEU A 444 -11.74 15.92 -0.28
C LEU A 444 -12.88 16.88 -0.66
N PRO A 445 -13.59 17.52 0.29
CA PRO A 445 -14.54 18.58 -0.05
C PRO A 445 -13.92 19.73 -0.84
N ALA A 446 -12.71 20.18 -0.47
CA ALA A 446 -12.00 21.22 -1.21
C ALA A 446 -11.70 20.79 -2.67
N SER A 447 -11.34 19.53 -2.88
CA SER A 447 -11.17 18.96 -4.22
C SER A 447 -12.47 18.95 -5.02
N VAL A 448 -13.62 18.63 -4.39
CA VAL A 448 -14.95 18.73 -5.03
C VAL A 448 -15.30 20.18 -5.36
N VAL A 449 -15.02 21.13 -4.47
CA VAL A 449 -15.23 22.56 -4.74
C VAL A 449 -14.37 23.01 -5.91
N GLY A 450 -13.09 22.62 -5.94
CA GLY A 450 -12.18 22.86 -7.05
C GLY A 450 -12.70 22.28 -8.36
N LEU A 451 -13.25 21.06 -8.33
CA LEU A 451 -13.89 20.43 -9.48
C LEU A 451 -15.06 21.27 -10.02
N ILE A 452 -15.99 21.68 -9.15
CA ILE A 452 -17.19 22.45 -9.54
C ILE A 452 -16.80 23.81 -10.11
N LEU A 453 -15.91 24.54 -9.43
CA LEU A 453 -15.42 25.84 -9.89
C LEU A 453 -14.69 25.72 -11.23
N GLY A 454 -13.75 24.78 -11.34
CA GLY A 454 -13.02 24.55 -12.58
C GLY A 454 -13.95 24.15 -13.73
N ASN A 455 -15.03 23.41 -13.44
CA ASN A 455 -16.00 23.03 -14.46
C ASN A 455 -16.79 24.24 -15.02
N GLN A 456 -17.09 25.23 -14.18
CA GLN A 456 -17.81 26.45 -14.61
C GLN A 456 -16.97 27.34 -15.54
N PHE A 457 -15.64 27.40 -15.31
CA PHE A 457 -14.73 28.28 -16.06
C PHE A 457 -13.98 27.55 -17.19
N GLY A 458 -14.07 26.23 -17.28
CA GLY A 458 -13.38 25.44 -18.29
C GLY A 458 -14.14 25.27 -19.61
N GLY A 459 -13.41 24.91 -20.66
CA GLY A 459 -14.00 24.59 -21.97
C GLY A 459 -14.84 23.31 -21.96
N ARG A 460 -15.69 23.14 -22.97
CA ARG A 460 -16.50 21.92 -23.13
C ARG A 460 -15.60 20.69 -23.37
N VAL A 461 -15.96 19.56 -22.77
CA VAL A 461 -15.30 18.26 -23.01
C VAL A 461 -15.48 17.87 -24.47
N SER A 462 -14.42 17.36 -25.13
CA SER A 462 -14.53 16.90 -26.52
C SER A 462 -15.46 15.69 -26.63
N ASP A 463 -16.26 15.65 -27.69
CA ASP A 463 -17.21 14.55 -27.90
C ASP A 463 -16.48 13.20 -28.04
N SER A 464 -15.25 13.19 -28.56
CA SER A 464 -14.38 11.99 -28.63
C SER A 464 -14.02 11.40 -27.25
N ILE A 465 -13.77 12.25 -26.25
CA ILE A 465 -13.52 11.80 -24.87
C ILE A 465 -14.82 11.24 -24.29
N ILE A 466 -15.95 11.94 -24.48
CA ILE A 466 -17.26 11.49 -23.98
C ILE A 466 -17.63 10.12 -24.55
N GLU A 467 -17.44 9.91 -25.85
CA GLU A 467 -17.71 8.64 -26.53
C GLU A 467 -16.78 7.52 -26.05
N SER A 468 -15.49 7.82 -25.87
CA SER A 468 -14.54 6.83 -25.33
C SER A 468 -14.91 6.44 -23.91
N MET A 469 -15.32 7.41 -23.08
CA MET A 469 -15.73 7.18 -21.69
C MET A 469 -17.01 6.35 -21.58
N SER A 470 -17.98 6.54 -22.48
CA SER A 470 -19.22 5.74 -22.46
C SER A 470 -18.96 4.26 -22.75
N LYS A 471 -17.98 3.95 -23.61
CA LYS A 471 -17.57 2.58 -23.94
C LYS A 471 -16.90 1.86 -22.77
N LEU A 472 -16.33 2.57 -21.79
CA LEU A 472 -15.68 1.96 -20.62
C LEU A 472 -16.65 1.26 -19.66
N HIS A 473 -17.93 1.61 -19.72
CA HIS A 473 -18.95 1.07 -18.81
C HIS A 473 -19.58 -0.24 -19.30
N VAL A 474 -19.34 -0.61 -20.56
CA VAL A 474 -19.92 -1.78 -21.23
C VAL A 474 -19.15 -3.06 -20.89
#